data_AF-A0A1H6NSW5-F1
#
_entry.id   AF-A0A1H6NSW5-F1
#
_cell.length_a   1.000
_cell.length_b   1.000
_cell.length_c   1.000
_cell.angle_alpha   90.00
_cell.angle_beta   90.00
_cell.angle_gamma   90.00
#
_symmetry.space_group_name_H-M   'P 1'
#
loop_
_entity.id
_entity.type
_entity.pdbx_description
1 polymer ?
#
loop_
_entity_poly.entity_id
_entity_poly.type
_entity_poly.pdbx_seq_one_letter_code
_entity_poly.pdbx_strand_id
1 'polypeptide(L)'
;MNQTIRQKQAVLQVLRDRMTLSTAELYQKIGLPAPARPPRFTVVPMGKNTFDIIDRTTGTSRGARAGHANACSFAKDLEHTAELLSSARATGRQFLSMVLRWTIVTACVLAVFAFYGARP
;
A
#
# COMPACT_ATOMS: atom_id res chain seq x y z
N MET A 1 15.86 -23.61 -8.80
CA MET A 1 16.09 -22.16 -9.03
C MET A 1 17.57 -21.85 -8.88
N ASN A 2 18.22 -21.24 -9.86
CA ASN A 2 19.67 -20.97 -9.87
C ASN A 2 20.02 -19.76 -8.98
N GLN A 3 21.01 -19.90 -8.09
CA GLN A 3 21.44 -18.83 -7.16
C GLN A 3 21.93 -17.57 -7.87
N THR A 4 22.62 -17.72 -9.00
CA THR A 4 23.15 -16.58 -9.78
C THR A 4 22.03 -15.72 -10.38
N ILE A 5 20.90 -16.35 -10.76
CA ILE A 5 19.72 -15.63 -11.27
C ILE A 5 19.10 -14.80 -10.15
N ARG A 6 19.00 -15.33 -8.93
CA ARG A 6 18.48 -14.58 -7.76
C ARG A 6 19.36 -13.38 -7.42
N GLN A 7 20.69 -13.53 -7.48
CA GLN A 7 21.61 -12.42 -7.22
C GLN A 7 21.45 -11.30 -8.24
N LYS A 8 21.38 -11.63 -9.54
CA LYS A 8 21.15 -10.63 -10.59
C LYS A 8 19.80 -9.91 -10.42
N GLN A 9 18.76 -10.64 -10.06
CA GLN A 9 17.44 -10.06 -9.78
C GLN A 9 17.48 -9.13 -8.56
N ALA A 10 18.17 -9.50 -7.48
CA ALA A 10 18.33 -8.67 -6.30
C ALA A 10 19.08 -7.37 -6.62
N VAL A 11 20.18 -7.45 -7.38
CA VAL A 11 20.93 -6.25 -7.82
C VAL A 11 20.05 -5.34 -8.68
N LEU A 12 19.31 -5.91 -9.64
CA LEU A 12 18.38 -5.13 -10.45
C LEU A 12 17.28 -4.44 -9.62
N GLN A 13 16.76 -5.12 -8.60
CA GLN A 13 15.76 -4.54 -7.68
C GLN A 13 16.36 -3.34 -6.95
N VAL A 14 17.54 -3.50 -6.36
CA VAL A 14 18.24 -2.41 -5.65
C VAL A 14 18.51 -1.21 -6.58
N LEU A 15 18.92 -1.46 -7.82
CA LEU A 15 19.14 -0.37 -8.79
C LEU A 15 17.85 0.35 -9.15
N ARG A 16 16.73 -0.38 -9.31
CA ARG A 16 15.41 0.23 -9.54
C ARG A 16 14.96 1.08 -8.36
N ASP A 17 15.14 0.58 -7.13
CA ASP A 17 14.77 1.31 -5.93
C ASP A 17 15.58 2.59 -5.75
N ARG A 18 16.87 2.56 -6.09
CA ARG A 18 17.70 3.77 -6.09
C ARG A 18 17.29 4.76 -7.17
N MET A 19 16.92 4.27 -8.36
CA MET A 19 16.45 5.12 -9.45
C MET A 19 15.13 5.84 -9.08
N THR A 20 14.18 5.13 -8.47
CA THR A 20 12.91 5.73 -8.04
C THR A 20 13.14 6.76 -6.93
N LEU A 21 14.01 6.47 -5.97
CA LEU A 21 14.38 7.40 -4.90
C LEU A 21 15.08 8.65 -5.46
N SER A 22 16.08 8.47 -6.33
CA SER A 22 16.79 9.59 -6.98
C SER A 22 15.83 10.47 -7.80
N THR A 23 14.85 9.86 -8.47
CA THR A 23 13.81 10.60 -9.19
C THR A 23 12.96 11.40 -8.20
N ALA A 24 12.51 10.81 -7.09
CA ALA A 24 11.73 11.54 -6.09
C ALA A 24 12.52 12.73 -5.49
N GLU A 25 13.80 12.54 -5.17
CA GLU A 25 14.69 13.60 -4.68
C GLU A 25 14.90 14.71 -5.71
N LEU A 26 15.05 14.37 -6.99
CA LEU A 26 15.18 15.33 -8.07
C LEU A 26 13.95 16.25 -8.13
N TYR A 27 12.74 15.67 -8.11
CA TYR A 27 11.50 16.45 -8.14
C TYR A 27 11.37 17.35 -6.91
N GLN A 28 11.71 16.83 -5.72
CA GLN A 28 11.76 17.62 -4.49
C GLN A 28 12.71 18.82 -4.62
N LYS A 29 13.88 18.65 -5.22
CA LYS A 29 14.85 19.74 -5.45
C LYS A 29 14.38 20.76 -6.48
N ILE A 30 13.64 20.34 -7.50
CA ILE A 30 13.05 21.24 -8.50
C ILE A 30 11.84 22.00 -7.91
N GLY A 31 11.33 21.59 -6.73
CA GLY A 31 10.11 22.13 -6.15
C GLY A 31 8.85 21.65 -6.86
N LEU A 32 8.95 20.58 -7.66
CA LEU A 32 7.82 19.92 -8.29
C LEU A 32 7.34 18.77 -7.42
N PRO A 33 6.02 18.51 -7.36
CA PRO A 33 5.54 17.29 -6.72
C PRO A 33 6.15 16.07 -7.44
N ALA A 34 6.62 15.09 -6.66
CA ALA A 34 7.17 13.84 -7.19
C ALA A 34 6.22 13.22 -8.24
N PRO A 35 6.75 12.49 -9.25
CA PRO A 35 5.92 11.92 -10.29
C PRO A 35 4.88 11.02 -9.64
N ALA A 36 3.64 11.50 -9.63
CA ALA A 36 2.55 10.82 -8.97
C ALA A 36 2.42 9.44 -9.61
N ARG A 37 2.43 8.39 -8.77
CA ARG A 37 1.97 7.08 -9.20
C ARG A 37 0.66 7.30 -9.95
N PRO A 38 0.47 6.68 -11.14
CA PRO A 38 -0.71 6.97 -11.93
C PRO A 38 -1.96 6.82 -11.05
N PRO A 39 -2.84 7.83 -11.06
CA PRO A 39 -4.01 7.84 -10.20
C PRO A 39 -4.80 6.55 -10.37
N ARG A 40 -5.25 5.98 -9.25
CA ARG A 40 -5.92 4.69 -9.24
C ARG A 40 -7.31 4.80 -9.84
N PHE A 41 -7.95 5.95 -9.68
CA PHE A 41 -9.27 6.24 -10.22
C PHE A 41 -9.13 7.19 -11.41
N THR A 42 -9.63 6.76 -12.57
CA THR A 42 -9.59 7.56 -13.80
C THR A 42 -10.96 8.13 -14.09
N VAL A 43 -11.00 9.42 -14.42
CA VAL A 43 -12.24 10.11 -14.82
C VAL A 43 -12.40 9.99 -16.34
N VAL A 44 -13.45 9.32 -16.78
CA VAL A 44 -13.75 9.08 -18.20
C VAL A 44 -15.04 9.81 -18.58
N PRO A 45 -15.04 10.66 -19.63
CA PRO A 45 -16.26 11.35 -20.06
C PRO A 45 -17.25 10.37 -20.71
N MET A 46 -18.52 10.39 -20.28
CA MET A 46 -19.63 9.62 -20.89
C MET A 46 -20.55 10.48 -21.76
N GLY A 47 -20.32 11.80 -21.83
CA GLY A 47 -21.19 12.75 -22.55
C GLY A 47 -22.22 13.42 -21.65
N LYS A 48 -22.93 14.43 -22.16
CA LYS A 48 -23.94 15.23 -21.41
C LYS A 48 -23.42 15.77 -20.05
N ASN A 49 -22.16 16.20 -20.01
CA ASN A 49 -21.47 16.66 -18.79
C ASN A 49 -21.44 15.61 -17.65
N THR A 50 -21.51 14.32 -18.00
CA THR A 50 -21.36 13.21 -17.07
C THR A 50 -20.00 12.54 -17.26
N PHE A 51 -19.41 12.15 -16.15
CA PHE A 51 -18.09 11.55 -16.08
C PHE A 51 -18.17 10.30 -15.20
N ASP A 52 -17.69 9.18 -15.73
CA ASP A 52 -17.53 7.96 -14.96
C ASP A 52 -16.19 7.97 -14.23
N ILE A 53 -16.17 7.34 -13.06
CA ILE A 53 -14.94 7.11 -12.30
C ILE A 53 -14.64 5.62 -12.36
N ILE A 54 -13.57 5.25 -13.07
CA ILE A 54 -13.18 3.86 -13.28
C ILE A 54 -11.97 3.54 -12.40
N ASP A 55 -12.07 2.48 -11.59
CA ASP A 55 -10.91 1.95 -10.86
C ASP A 55 -9.99 1.22 -11.84
N ARG A 56 -8.77 1.72 -12.03
CA ARG A 56 -7.77 1.18 -12.97
C ARG A 56 -7.35 -0.24 -12.63
N THR A 57 -7.45 -0.64 -11.36
CA THR A 57 -7.01 -1.97 -10.91
C THR A 57 -8.04 -3.05 -11.19
N THR A 58 -9.33 -2.72 -11.05
CA THR A 58 -10.43 -3.68 -11.20
C THR A 58 -11.20 -3.49 -12.51
N GLY A 59 -11.01 -2.37 -13.22
CA GLY A 59 -11.78 -2.00 -14.40
C GLY A 59 -13.24 -1.66 -14.11
N THR A 60 -13.64 -1.57 -12.84
CA THR A 60 -15.03 -1.37 -12.44
C THR A 60 -15.36 0.12 -12.34
N SER A 61 -16.52 0.52 -12.86
CA SER A 61 -17.11 1.83 -12.58
C SER A 61 -17.48 1.95 -11.10
N ARG A 62 -17.07 3.07 -10.48
CA ARG A 62 -17.41 3.46 -9.09
C ARG A 62 -18.59 4.43 -9.05
N GLY A 63 -19.16 4.77 -10.20
CA GLY A 63 -20.34 5.61 -10.34
C GLY A 63 -20.05 6.88 -11.13
N ALA A 64 -21.06 7.29 -11.91
CA ALA A 64 -21.00 8.52 -12.68
C ALA A 64 -21.30 9.75 -11.82
N ARG A 65 -20.67 10.88 -12.16
CA ARG A 65 -20.90 12.19 -11.57
C ARG A 65 -21.14 13.22 -12.67
N ALA A 66 -22.05 14.15 -12.41
CA ALA A 66 -22.29 15.30 -13.28
C ALA A 66 -21.30 16.43 -12.93
N GLY A 67 -20.69 17.01 -13.95
CA GLY A 67 -19.68 18.07 -13.82
C GLY A 67 -18.27 17.54 -13.59
N HIS A 68 -17.32 18.11 -14.33
CA HIS A 68 -15.91 17.71 -14.28
C HIS A 68 -15.29 17.91 -12.88
N ALA A 69 -15.54 19.05 -12.26
CA ALA A 69 -15.02 19.36 -10.92
C ALA A 69 -15.52 18.37 -9.84
N ASN A 70 -16.79 17.97 -9.93
CA ASN A 70 -17.37 16.99 -9.01
C ASN A 70 -16.79 15.59 -9.22
N ALA A 71 -16.55 15.21 -10.48
CA ALA A 71 -15.93 13.93 -10.79
C ALA A 71 -14.47 13.88 -10.31
N CYS A 72 -13.71 14.97 -10.48
CA CYS A 72 -12.33 15.06 -10.01
C CYS A 72 -12.21 15.10 -8.48
N SER A 73 -13.10 15.83 -7.78
CA SER A 73 -13.12 15.82 -6.30
C SER A 73 -13.47 14.44 -5.77
N PHE A 74 -14.50 13.80 -6.32
CA PHE A 74 -14.87 12.44 -5.93
C PHE A 74 -13.75 11.42 -6.20
N ALA A 75 -13.04 11.53 -7.32
CA ALA A 75 -11.88 10.69 -7.59
C ALA A 75 -10.77 10.88 -6.54
N LYS A 76 -10.47 12.12 -6.13
CA LYS A 76 -9.50 12.41 -5.05
C LYS A 76 -9.93 11.82 -3.71
N ASP A 77 -11.21 11.93 -3.36
CA ASP A 77 -11.73 11.36 -2.10
C ASP A 77 -11.59 9.82 -2.08
N LEU A 78 -11.84 9.17 -3.22
CA LEU A 78 -11.64 7.73 -3.37
C LEU A 78 -10.15 7.34 -3.24
N GLU A 79 -9.23 8.13 -3.79
CA GLU A 79 -7.79 7.92 -3.62
C GLU A 79 -7.39 8.03 -2.15
N HIS A 80 -7.82 9.08 -1.48
CA HIS A 80 -7.50 9.30 -0.07
C HIS A 80 -8.03 8.17 0.81
N THR A 81 -9.28 7.75 0.57
CA THR A 81 -9.89 6.62 1.27
C THR A 81 -9.13 5.31 1.02
N ALA A 82 -8.66 5.07 -0.21
CA ALA A 82 -7.89 3.89 -0.55
C ALA A 82 -6.51 3.88 0.14
N GLU A 83 -5.84 5.02 0.22
CA GLU A 83 -4.56 5.17 0.94
C GLU A 83 -4.73 4.94 2.45
N LEU A 84 -5.75 5.55 3.05
CA LEU A 84 -6.08 5.35 4.46
C LEU A 84 -6.39 3.89 4.77
N LEU A 85 -7.19 3.21 3.94
CA LEU A 85 -7.48 1.80 4.13
C LEU A 85 -6.22 0.93 4.00
N SER A 86 -5.34 1.25 3.04
CA SER A 86 -4.12 0.49 2.81
C SER A 86 -3.13 0.63 3.99
N SER A 87 -2.98 1.83 4.54
CA SER A 87 -2.15 2.09 5.71
C SER A 87 -2.74 1.46 6.97
N ALA A 88 -4.05 1.61 7.21
CA ALA A 88 -4.74 0.97 8.33
C ALA A 88 -4.59 -0.56 8.31
N ARG A 89 -4.72 -1.19 7.13
CA ARG A 89 -4.53 -2.63 6.97
C ARG A 89 -3.08 -3.06 7.22
N ALA A 90 -2.10 -2.26 6.77
CA ALA A 90 -0.69 -2.53 7.02
C ALA A 90 -0.39 -2.49 8.53
N THR A 91 -0.84 -1.44 9.22
CA THR A 91 -0.68 -1.27 10.67
C THR A 91 -1.39 -2.40 11.44
N GLY A 92 -2.62 -2.74 11.06
CA GLY A 92 -3.38 -3.82 11.70
C GLY A 92 -2.70 -5.19 11.55
N ARG A 93 -2.13 -5.48 10.38
CA ARG A 93 -1.37 -6.72 10.15
C ARG A 93 -0.10 -6.78 10.99
N GLN A 94 0.62 -5.65 11.08
CA GLN A 94 1.83 -5.55 11.91
C GLN A 94 1.49 -5.77 13.39
N PHE A 95 0.44 -5.11 13.89
CA PHE A 95 -0.02 -5.27 15.27
C PHE A 95 -0.43 -6.71 15.57
N LEU A 96 -1.22 -7.34 14.70
CA LEU A 96 -1.63 -8.74 14.85
C LEU A 96 -0.41 -9.66 14.94
N SER A 97 0.58 -9.48 14.06
CA SER A 97 1.79 -10.29 14.10
C SER A 97 2.63 -10.07 15.36
N MET A 98 2.66 -8.85 15.87
CA MET A 98 3.39 -8.51 17.09
C MET A 98 2.72 -9.16 18.30
N VAL A 99 1.40 -9.00 18.44
CA VAL A 99 0.62 -9.62 19.51
C VAL A 99 0.73 -11.14 19.47
N LEU A 100 0.61 -11.76 18.30
CA LEU A 100 0.75 -13.21 18.14
C LEU A 100 2.14 -13.72 18.58
N ARG A 101 3.21 -12.97 18.31
CA ARG A 101 4.56 -13.34 18.75
C ARG A 101 4.68 -13.23 20.27
N TRP A 102 4.14 -12.17 20.88
CA TRP A 102 4.15 -12.00 22.32
C TRP A 102 3.32 -13.06 23.03
N THR A 103 2.15 -13.43 22.52
CA THR A 103 1.31 -14.47 23.13
C THR A 103 2.01 -15.83 23.13
N ILE A 104 2.69 -16.20 22.03
CA ILE A 104 3.51 -17.43 21.96
C ILE A 104 4.63 -17.39 23.02
N VAL A 105 5.35 -16.27 23.13
CA VAL A 105 6.42 -16.12 24.13
C VAL A 105 5.87 -16.27 25.55
N THR A 106 4.75 -15.59 25.87
CA THR A 106 4.13 -15.69 27.20
C THR A 106 3.63 -17.10 27.49
N ALA A 107 3.06 -17.79 26.51
CA ALA A 107 2.59 -19.16 26.66
C ALA A 107 3.76 -20.13 26.92
N CYS A 108 4.87 -19.99 26.19
CA CYS A 108 6.08 -20.77 26.44
C CYS A 108 6.65 -20.53 27.83
N VAL A 109 6.73 -19.28 28.29
CA VAL A 109 7.22 -18.95 29.63
C VAL A 109 6.32 -19.55 30.72
N LEU A 110 5.00 -19.44 30.58
CA LEU A 110 4.04 -20.05 31.52
C LEU A 110 4.14 -21.58 31.53
N ALA A 111 4.32 -22.22 30.37
CA ALA A 111 4.49 -23.66 30.27
C ALA A 111 5.78 -24.14 30.95
N VAL A 112 6.90 -23.44 30.76
CA VAL A 112 8.16 -23.73 31.45
C VAL A 112 8.02 -23.52 32.95
N PHE A 113 7.40 -22.43 33.38
CA PHE A 113 7.16 -22.15 34.79
C PHE A 113 6.32 -23.26 35.46
N ALA A 114 5.21 -23.67 34.81
CA ALA A 114 4.39 -24.78 35.31
C ALA A 114 5.17 -26.11 35.36
N PHE A 115 6.01 -26.38 34.37
CA PHE A 115 6.81 -27.61 34.32
C PHE A 115 7.87 -27.68 35.42
N TYR A 116 8.52 -26.56 35.74
CA TYR A 116 9.53 -26.51 36.80
C TYR A 116 8.90 -26.35 38.20
N GLY A 117 7.78 -25.64 38.33
CA GLY A 117 7.06 -25.50 39.61
C GLY A 117 6.30 -26.76 40.05
N ALA A 118 5.98 -27.66 39.12
CA ALA A 118 5.33 -28.95 39.42
C ALA A 118 6.32 -30.08 39.75
N ARG A 119 7.63 -29.82 39.75
CA ARG A 119 8.65 -30.77 40.23
C ARG A 119 8.96 -30.46 41.71
N PRO A 120 8.66 -31.37 42.65
CA PRO A 120 8.96 -31.18 44.08
C PRO A 120 10.46 -31.15 44.37
#